data_AF-A0AAV0ILN4-F1
#
_entry.id   AF-A0AAV0ILN4-F1
#
_cell.length_a   1.000
_cell.length_b   1.000
_cell.length_c   1.000
_cell.angle_alpha   90.00
_cell.angle_beta   90.00
_cell.angle_gamma   90.00
#
_symmetry.space_group_name_H-M   'P 1'
#
loop_
_entity.id
_entity.type
_entity.pdbx_description
1 polymer ?
#
loop_
_entity_poly.entity_id
_entity_poly.type
_entity_poly.pdbx_seq_one_letter_code
_entity_poly.pdbx_strand_id
1 'polypeptide(L)'
;MKCSSLATLNTIVFFLISLQSIITTTCYGRGTTGAPMLIIDDKSNIFDVTSYGAVGDGKTEASQGFLKAWGDVCGKENAIPTLLIPANQKFLLNPIVFNGRNCKSNAIHVQLQGTILAADNVEAWGDKRGGNWLRFSDVFGLIIDGGGRIDGRGEIWWRLFRALSFHNCSNLQLSGVHHVNSQKNHISLNGCNNVQLSHLTITAPEDSPNTDGVDVSYSTNGGRGYARKISYEDIILVDTRNPIIITHEYMNHHVLRADPTAPPPPPSSSDVEIRDVWFRRVNGTSSVRRAIYLDCGGAAGCTGVHLEDVHIVSSPTAIPPVGAVFAECNNAHGDSVSTTPPVGCLLP
;
A
#
# COMPACT_ATOMS: atom_id res chain seq x y z
N MET A 1 43.96 -67.52 -6.92
CA MET A 1 42.78 -68.23 -6.36
C MET A 1 41.91 -68.69 -7.52
N LYS A 2 41.26 -69.85 -7.34
CA LYS A 2 40.00 -70.35 -7.94
C LYS A 2 39.06 -69.25 -8.50
N CYS A 3 38.25 -69.47 -9.55
CA CYS A 3 38.20 -70.57 -10.54
C CYS A 3 37.42 -70.12 -11.81
N SER A 4 37.37 -70.96 -12.87
CA SER A 4 36.75 -70.69 -14.17
C SER A 4 35.35 -71.30 -14.35
N SER A 5 34.52 -70.72 -15.26
CA SER A 5 33.82 -71.45 -16.35
C SER A 5 33.11 -70.50 -17.34
N LEU A 6 32.82 -70.98 -18.55
CA LEU A 6 31.92 -70.39 -19.56
C LEU A 6 30.60 -71.21 -19.67
N ALA A 7 29.74 -70.81 -20.63
CA ALA A 7 28.73 -71.61 -21.36
C ALA A 7 27.30 -71.76 -20.75
N THR A 8 26.22 -71.98 -21.54
CA THR A 8 25.62 -71.16 -22.63
C THR A 8 24.23 -71.68 -23.06
N LEU A 9 23.31 -70.76 -23.41
CA LEU A 9 22.26 -70.81 -24.46
C LEU A 9 21.03 -71.76 -24.45
N ASN A 10 19.90 -71.20 -24.95
CA ASN A 10 18.68 -71.81 -25.55
C ASN A 10 17.68 -72.55 -24.61
N THR A 11 16.37 -72.71 -24.92
CA THR A 11 15.70 -72.82 -26.24
C THR A 11 14.16 -72.50 -26.23
N ILE A 12 13.63 -71.71 -27.20
CA ILE A 12 12.24 -71.66 -27.80
C ILE A 12 11.02 -71.30 -26.87
N VAL A 13 10.09 -70.33 -27.11
CA VAL A 13 9.25 -69.84 -28.27
C VAL A 13 8.00 -70.74 -28.52
N PHE A 14 6.75 -70.35 -28.87
CA PHE A 14 6.04 -69.20 -29.51
C PHE A 14 5.09 -68.47 -28.50
N PHE A 15 4.06 -67.63 -28.75
CA PHE A 15 3.23 -67.10 -29.89
C PHE A 15 3.20 -65.54 -29.85
N LEU A 16 2.84 -64.69 -30.84
CA LEU A 16 1.87 -64.63 -31.98
C LEU A 16 0.43 -64.21 -31.56
N ILE A 17 -0.31 -63.28 -32.22
CA ILE A 17 -0.11 -62.56 -33.51
C ILE A 17 -0.93 -61.23 -33.60
N SER A 18 -0.41 -60.23 -34.35
CA SER A 18 -1.02 -59.08 -35.13
C SER A 18 -2.28 -58.31 -34.61
N LEU A 19 -2.74 -57.16 -35.16
CA LEU A 19 -2.47 -56.43 -36.41
C LEU A 19 -1.97 -54.98 -36.21
N GLN A 20 -1.29 -54.46 -37.24
CA GLN A 20 -1.13 -53.03 -37.50
C GLN A 20 -2.25 -52.51 -38.43
N SER A 21 -2.51 -51.20 -38.40
CA SER A 21 -2.92 -50.43 -39.58
C SER A 21 -2.47 -48.99 -39.41
N ILE A 22 -1.62 -48.51 -40.33
CA ILE A 22 -1.13 -47.13 -40.37
C ILE A 22 -1.99 -46.37 -41.37
N ILE A 23 -2.55 -45.22 -40.96
CA ILE A 23 -3.12 -44.22 -41.86
C ILE A 23 -2.45 -42.88 -41.57
N THR A 24 -2.23 -42.10 -42.62
CA THR A 24 -1.27 -40.98 -42.66
C THR A 24 -1.81 -39.66 -42.13
N THR A 25 -0.98 -39.00 -41.33
CA THR A 25 -0.70 -37.55 -41.32
C THR A 25 -1.87 -36.56 -41.48
N THR A 26 -2.17 -35.83 -40.41
CA THR A 26 -2.48 -34.38 -40.54
C THR A 26 -2.09 -33.66 -39.25
N CYS A 27 -1.26 -32.62 -39.35
CA CYS A 27 -0.93 -31.77 -38.21
C CYS A 27 -1.93 -30.60 -38.13
N TYR A 28 -2.68 -30.51 -37.03
CA TYR A 28 -3.35 -29.28 -36.60
C TYR A 28 -3.33 -29.21 -35.08
N GLY A 29 -2.76 -28.13 -34.53
CA GLY A 29 -2.67 -27.95 -33.08
C GLY A 29 -3.78 -27.06 -32.54
N ARG A 30 -4.39 -27.43 -31.41
CA ARG A 30 -5.12 -26.49 -30.55
C ARG A 30 -5.29 -27.02 -29.14
N GLY A 31 -5.19 -26.12 -28.16
CA GLY A 31 -5.72 -26.31 -26.81
C GLY A 31 -5.03 -27.37 -25.97
N THR A 32 -3.95 -27.00 -25.28
CA THR A 32 -3.79 -27.49 -23.91
C THR A 32 -5.00 -27.02 -23.11
N THR A 33 -5.89 -27.93 -22.74
CA THR A 33 -6.93 -27.64 -21.75
C THR A 33 -6.22 -27.33 -20.45
N GLY A 34 -6.10 -26.05 -20.11
CA GLY A 34 -5.69 -25.64 -18.78
C GLY A 34 -6.67 -26.28 -17.80
N ALA A 35 -6.18 -27.20 -16.97
CA ALA A 35 -6.93 -27.61 -15.79
C ALA A 35 -7.26 -26.33 -15.00
N PRO A 36 -8.47 -26.21 -14.43
CA PRO A 36 -8.76 -25.08 -13.55
C PRO A 36 -7.66 -25.02 -12.50
N MET A 37 -7.05 -23.85 -12.32
CA MET A 37 -6.08 -23.66 -11.27
C MET A 37 -6.80 -23.89 -9.95
N LEU A 38 -6.63 -25.09 -9.39
CA LEU A 38 -7.13 -25.43 -8.07
C LEU A 38 -6.45 -24.46 -7.10
N ILE A 39 -7.20 -23.47 -6.63
CA ILE A 39 -6.88 -22.77 -5.40
C ILE A 39 -7.11 -23.80 -4.30
N ILE A 40 -6.09 -24.64 -4.12
CA ILE A 40 -5.91 -25.38 -2.87
C ILE A 40 -5.73 -24.29 -1.82
N ASP A 41 -6.61 -24.27 -0.82
CA ASP A 41 -6.40 -23.55 0.45
C ASP A 41 -5.25 -24.24 1.21
N ASP A 42 -4.05 -24.16 0.63
CA ASP A 42 -2.86 -24.74 1.18
C ASP A 42 -2.36 -23.82 2.30
N LYS A 43 -2.77 -24.19 3.51
CA LYS A 43 -2.35 -23.58 4.77
C LYS A 43 -0.83 -23.53 4.94
N SER A 44 -0.03 -24.27 4.15
CA SER A 44 1.43 -24.09 4.10
C SER A 44 1.87 -22.70 3.60
N ASN A 45 0.97 -21.93 2.99
CA ASN A 45 1.22 -20.57 2.48
C ASN A 45 0.59 -19.46 3.33
N ILE A 46 -0.03 -19.80 4.47
CA ILE A 46 -0.61 -18.83 5.41
C ILE A 46 0.29 -18.73 6.64
N PHE A 47 0.72 -17.51 6.94
CA PHE A 47 1.72 -17.19 7.95
C PHE A 47 1.09 -16.34 9.07
N ASP A 48 0.38 -16.99 10.00
CA ASP A 48 -0.19 -16.31 11.16
C ASP A 48 0.90 -15.77 12.08
N VAL A 49 0.93 -14.46 12.30
CA VAL A 49 1.93 -13.77 13.13
C VAL A 49 2.02 -14.33 14.56
N THR A 50 0.93 -14.88 15.10
CA THR A 50 0.92 -15.52 16.43
C THR A 50 1.77 -16.79 16.47
N SER A 51 1.83 -17.53 15.36
CA SER A 51 2.73 -18.70 15.21
C SER A 51 4.22 -18.32 15.24
N TYR A 52 4.53 -17.04 14.99
CA TYR A 52 5.88 -16.45 15.07
C TYR A 52 6.15 -15.72 16.40
N GLY A 53 5.20 -15.78 17.35
CA GLY A 53 5.30 -15.19 18.68
C GLY A 53 4.81 -13.76 18.80
N ALA A 54 4.04 -13.23 17.83
CA ALA A 54 3.32 -11.98 18.03
C ALA A 54 2.16 -12.17 19.02
N VAL A 55 2.07 -11.33 20.05
CA VAL A 55 1.01 -11.41 21.07
C VAL A 55 -0.10 -10.41 20.75
N GLY A 56 -1.34 -10.91 20.66
CA GLY A 56 -2.52 -10.15 20.22
C GLY A 56 -3.28 -9.40 21.32
N ASP A 57 -2.62 -8.99 22.40
CA ASP A 57 -3.23 -8.39 23.62
C ASP A 57 -3.38 -6.85 23.58
N GLY A 58 -2.80 -6.20 22.56
CA GLY A 58 -2.75 -4.75 22.40
C GLY A 58 -1.78 -4.01 23.32
N LYS A 59 -0.87 -4.72 24.00
CA LYS A 59 0.05 -4.20 25.03
C LYS A 59 1.49 -4.69 24.87
N THR A 60 1.65 -5.92 24.42
CA THR A 60 2.95 -6.57 24.22
C THR A 60 3.50 -6.20 22.84
N GLU A 61 4.76 -5.77 22.78
CA GLU A 61 5.44 -5.44 21.53
C GLU A 61 5.54 -6.68 20.61
N ALA A 62 5.00 -6.57 19.41
CA ALA A 62 4.78 -7.70 18.51
C ALA A 62 5.64 -7.67 17.23
N SER A 63 6.43 -6.61 16.98
CA SER A 63 7.18 -6.43 15.72
C SER A 63 8.12 -7.58 15.41
N GLN A 64 8.73 -8.20 16.42
CA GLN A 64 9.61 -9.35 16.23
C GLN A 64 8.88 -10.61 15.74
N GLY A 65 7.60 -10.78 16.03
CA GLY A 65 6.79 -11.85 15.43
C GLY A 65 6.47 -11.56 13.97
N PHE A 66 6.03 -10.33 13.68
CA PHE A 66 5.72 -9.86 12.33
C PHE A 66 6.93 -9.93 11.39
N LEU A 67 8.13 -9.54 11.84
CA LEU A 67 9.35 -9.58 11.02
C LEU A 67 9.79 -11.01 10.69
N LYS A 68 9.63 -11.97 11.60
CA LYS A 68 9.91 -13.40 11.31
C LYS A 68 8.90 -13.98 10.32
N ALA A 69 7.60 -13.73 10.55
CA ALA A 69 6.54 -14.15 9.65
C ALA A 69 6.74 -13.57 8.24
N TRP A 70 7.10 -12.29 8.14
CA TRP A 70 7.47 -11.66 6.86
C TRP A 70 8.69 -12.30 6.21
N GLY A 71 9.68 -12.75 6.97
CA GLY A 71 10.84 -13.48 6.45
C GLY A 71 10.45 -14.75 5.68
N ASP A 72 9.57 -15.57 6.25
CA ASP A 72 9.12 -16.81 5.63
C ASP A 72 8.11 -16.56 4.49
N VAL A 73 7.22 -15.56 4.62
CA VAL A 73 6.38 -15.04 3.53
C VAL A 73 7.24 -14.64 2.33
N CYS A 74 8.28 -13.86 2.57
CA CYS A 74 9.21 -13.36 1.56
C CYS A 74 10.04 -14.50 0.92
N GLY A 75 10.38 -15.53 1.70
CA GLY A 75 11.16 -16.69 1.27
C GLY A 75 10.41 -17.73 0.42
N LYS A 76 9.08 -17.66 0.34
CA LYS A 76 8.24 -18.55 -0.49
C LYS A 76 8.38 -18.27 -1.99
N GLU A 77 8.16 -19.31 -2.79
CA GLU A 77 8.25 -19.31 -4.25
C GLU A 77 6.97 -19.92 -4.83
N ASN A 78 6.64 -19.57 -6.08
CA ASN A 78 5.57 -20.19 -6.89
C ASN A 78 4.15 -20.19 -6.27
N ALA A 79 3.91 -19.30 -5.30
CA ALA A 79 2.63 -19.12 -4.60
C ALA A 79 2.39 -17.62 -4.31
N ILE A 80 1.19 -17.28 -3.81
CA ILE A 80 0.91 -15.99 -3.18
C ILE A 80 0.91 -16.20 -1.65
N PRO A 81 2.05 -16.04 -0.96
CA PRO A 81 2.13 -16.21 0.48
C PRO A 81 1.32 -15.12 1.19
N THR A 82 0.57 -15.52 2.23
CA THR A 82 -0.34 -14.65 2.99
C THR A 82 0.17 -14.42 4.41
N LEU A 83 0.45 -13.17 4.77
CA LEU A 83 0.70 -12.78 6.17
C LEU A 83 -0.65 -12.67 6.91
N LEU A 84 -0.89 -13.64 7.80
CA LEU A 84 -1.97 -13.72 8.78
C LEU A 84 -1.91 -12.66 9.91
N ILE A 85 -2.72 -11.59 9.88
CA ILE A 85 -3.04 -10.82 11.09
C ILE A 85 -4.48 -11.17 11.54
N PRO A 86 -4.65 -12.13 12.46
CA PRO A 86 -5.95 -12.77 12.75
C PRO A 86 -6.97 -11.85 13.43
N ALA A 87 -8.25 -12.14 13.19
CA ALA A 87 -9.40 -11.41 13.73
C ALA A 87 -9.42 -11.38 15.28
N ASN A 88 -10.11 -10.37 15.83
CA ASN A 88 -10.32 -10.13 17.27
C ASN A 88 -9.04 -9.88 18.11
N GLN A 89 -7.86 -9.90 17.52
CA GLN A 89 -6.58 -9.64 18.18
C GLN A 89 -6.06 -8.22 17.89
N LYS A 90 -5.23 -7.69 18.80
CA LYS A 90 -4.63 -6.37 18.71
C LYS A 90 -3.11 -6.47 18.87
N PHE A 91 -2.34 -6.02 17.88
CA PHE A 91 -0.88 -6.15 17.89
C PHE A 91 -0.22 -4.78 18.04
N LEU A 92 0.54 -4.57 19.11
CA LEU A 92 1.29 -3.34 19.33
C LEU A 92 2.60 -3.39 18.54
N LEU A 93 2.77 -2.49 17.56
CA LEU A 93 3.96 -2.44 16.71
C LEU A 93 4.75 -1.15 16.92
N ASN A 94 6.03 -1.32 17.23
CA ASN A 94 7.06 -0.30 17.07
C ASN A 94 7.32 0.01 15.58
N PRO A 95 8.10 1.05 15.23
CA PRO A 95 8.35 1.41 13.83
C PRO A 95 9.06 0.31 13.03
N ILE A 96 8.33 -0.26 12.08
CA ILE A 96 8.61 -1.52 11.38
C ILE A 96 8.70 -1.30 9.86
N VAL A 97 9.62 -2.02 9.22
CA VAL A 97 9.81 -1.98 7.77
C VAL A 97 9.75 -3.39 7.20
N PHE A 98 8.72 -3.66 6.41
CA PHE A 98 8.59 -4.85 5.58
C PHE A 98 9.30 -4.60 4.25
N ASN A 99 10.45 -5.25 4.05
CA ASN A 99 11.24 -5.09 2.83
C ASN A 99 10.96 -6.23 1.84
N GLY A 100 10.64 -5.88 0.60
CA GLY A 100 10.27 -6.77 -0.50
C GLY A 100 11.42 -7.15 -1.44
N ARG A 101 12.57 -6.48 -1.33
CA ARG A 101 13.65 -6.51 -2.36
C ARG A 101 14.22 -7.90 -2.64
N ASN A 102 14.17 -8.79 -1.65
CA ASN A 102 14.68 -10.15 -1.74
C ASN A 102 13.56 -11.21 -1.75
N CYS A 103 12.29 -10.80 -1.86
CA CYS A 103 11.17 -11.74 -1.87
C CYS A 103 11.04 -12.42 -3.22
N LYS A 104 10.75 -13.72 -3.21
CA LYS A 104 10.85 -14.56 -4.41
C LYS A 104 9.50 -14.75 -5.13
N SER A 105 8.38 -14.52 -4.45
CA SER A 105 7.05 -14.48 -5.07
C SER A 105 6.76 -13.12 -5.69
N ASN A 106 6.20 -13.12 -6.90
CA ASN A 106 5.79 -11.92 -7.65
C ASN A 106 4.47 -11.28 -7.16
N ALA A 107 3.93 -11.76 -6.05
CA ALA A 107 2.84 -11.16 -5.30
C ALA A 107 2.94 -11.60 -3.84
N ILE A 108 2.53 -10.74 -2.91
CA ILE A 108 2.47 -11.04 -1.47
C ILE A 108 1.12 -10.52 -0.97
N HIS A 109 0.44 -11.35 -0.18
CA HIS A 109 -0.82 -11.00 0.45
C HIS A 109 -0.62 -10.72 1.94
N VAL A 110 -1.31 -9.72 2.47
CA VAL A 110 -1.36 -9.37 3.90
C VAL A 110 -2.83 -9.31 4.30
N GLN A 111 -3.31 -10.36 4.96
CA GLN A 111 -4.71 -10.47 5.34
C GLN A 111 -4.89 -9.88 6.75
N LEU A 112 -5.23 -8.60 6.79
CA LEU A 112 -5.46 -7.82 7.99
C LEU A 112 -6.92 -7.96 8.45
N GLN A 113 -7.18 -8.94 9.31
CA GLN A 113 -8.47 -9.13 9.99
C GLN A 113 -8.47 -8.53 11.42
N GLY A 114 -7.31 -8.47 12.06
CA GLY A 114 -7.12 -7.93 13.41
C GLY A 114 -6.98 -6.40 13.44
N THR A 115 -6.47 -5.90 14.56
CA THR A 115 -6.04 -4.50 14.70
C THR A 115 -4.52 -4.42 14.86
N ILE A 116 -3.89 -3.52 14.10
CA ILE A 116 -2.52 -3.06 14.34
C ILE A 116 -2.59 -1.74 15.11
N LEU A 117 -1.87 -1.66 16.24
CA LEU A 117 -1.79 -0.48 17.12
C LEU A 117 -0.37 0.09 17.12
N ALA A 118 -0.24 1.40 17.05
CA ALA A 118 1.05 2.06 17.26
C ALA A 118 1.49 2.01 18.73
N ALA A 119 2.80 1.97 18.94
CA ALA A 119 3.39 2.32 20.24
C ALA A 119 2.98 3.75 20.67
N ASP A 120 3.00 4.01 21.97
CA ASP A 120 2.51 5.23 22.65
C ASP A 120 3.57 5.98 23.46
N ASN A 121 4.82 5.51 23.43
CA ASN A 121 5.94 6.07 24.19
C ASN A 121 7.09 6.43 23.24
N VAL A 122 7.60 7.66 23.36
CA VAL A 122 8.58 8.27 22.42
C VAL A 122 9.85 7.43 22.26
N GLU A 123 10.25 6.74 23.32
CA GLU A 123 11.46 5.90 23.37
C GLU A 123 11.42 4.73 22.38
N ALA A 124 10.24 4.11 22.14
CA ALA A 124 10.06 3.01 21.19
C ALA A 124 10.40 3.37 19.72
N TRP A 125 10.50 4.67 19.41
CA TRP A 125 10.78 5.17 18.07
C TRP A 125 12.25 5.60 17.90
N GLY A 126 12.95 5.87 19.01
CA GLY A 126 14.35 6.31 19.04
C GLY A 126 14.61 7.60 18.25
N ASP A 127 15.84 7.77 17.76
CA ASP A 127 16.28 8.96 17.01
C ASP A 127 15.62 9.14 15.63
N LYS A 128 14.69 8.26 15.22
CA LYS A 128 14.11 8.17 13.87
C LYS A 128 13.16 9.33 13.50
N ARG A 129 13.29 10.53 14.07
CA ARG A 129 12.40 11.70 13.86
C ARG A 129 12.23 11.99 12.35
N GLY A 130 11.00 12.11 11.87
CA GLY A 130 10.68 12.18 10.43
C GLY A 130 10.49 10.81 9.75
N GLY A 131 10.50 9.73 10.53
CA GLY A 131 10.35 8.36 10.04
C GLY A 131 8.93 7.97 9.62
N ASN A 132 8.76 6.68 9.34
CA ASN A 132 7.48 6.05 9.00
C ASN A 132 7.21 4.97 10.04
N TRP A 133 5.96 4.80 10.45
CA TRP A 133 5.56 3.80 11.44
C TRP A 133 5.48 2.40 10.81
N LEU A 134 4.60 2.24 9.83
CA LEU A 134 4.28 0.97 9.18
C LEU A 134 4.67 1.09 7.71
N ARG A 135 5.88 0.65 7.35
CA ARG A 135 6.43 0.87 6.01
C ARG A 135 6.61 -0.42 5.22
N PHE A 136 6.00 -0.49 4.03
CA PHE A 136 6.37 -1.46 3.00
C PHE A 136 7.36 -0.82 2.04
N SER A 137 8.44 -1.51 1.70
CA SER A 137 9.49 -1.02 0.80
C SER A 137 9.87 -2.06 -0.23
N ASP A 138 9.95 -1.67 -1.50
CA ASP A 138 10.42 -2.52 -2.60
C ASP A 138 9.59 -3.80 -2.80
N VAL A 139 8.30 -3.76 -2.46
CA VAL A 139 7.36 -4.90 -2.59
C VAL A 139 6.58 -4.82 -3.90
N PHE A 140 6.67 -5.85 -4.73
CA PHE A 140 5.92 -5.99 -5.98
C PHE A 140 4.70 -6.90 -5.80
N GLY A 141 3.55 -6.53 -6.36
CA GLY A 141 2.32 -7.31 -6.27
C GLY A 141 1.77 -7.43 -4.84
N LEU A 142 1.93 -6.39 -4.03
CA LEU A 142 1.45 -6.35 -2.65
C LEU A 142 -0.07 -6.17 -2.61
N ILE A 143 -0.77 -7.09 -1.95
CA ILE A 143 -2.21 -7.07 -1.71
C ILE A 143 -2.43 -6.97 -0.20
N ILE A 144 -3.23 -6.02 0.26
CA ILE A 144 -3.63 -5.88 1.66
C ILE A 144 -5.16 -5.76 1.74
N ASP A 145 -5.82 -6.73 2.37
CA ASP A 145 -7.27 -6.72 2.61
C ASP A 145 -7.62 -7.24 4.00
N GLY A 146 -8.90 -7.57 4.25
CA GLY A 146 -9.31 -8.40 5.40
C GLY A 146 -10.30 -7.76 6.37
N GLY A 147 -10.66 -6.48 6.18
CA GLY A 147 -11.65 -5.76 7.00
C GLY A 147 -11.13 -5.20 8.33
N GLY A 148 -9.85 -5.39 8.63
CA GLY A 148 -9.23 -4.99 9.90
C GLY A 148 -8.83 -3.52 9.99
N ARG A 149 -8.15 -3.18 11.09
CA ARG A 149 -7.89 -1.80 11.51
C ARG A 149 -6.40 -1.49 11.66
N ILE A 150 -6.01 -0.29 11.26
CA ILE A 150 -4.69 0.32 11.53
C ILE A 150 -4.91 1.57 12.38
N ASP A 151 -4.48 1.54 13.64
CA ASP A 151 -4.67 2.64 14.59
C ASP A 151 -3.33 3.28 14.95
N GLY A 152 -3.08 4.49 14.44
CA GLY A 152 -1.84 5.22 14.67
C GLY A 152 -1.71 5.84 16.06
N ARG A 153 -2.79 5.84 16.88
CA ARG A 153 -2.83 6.45 18.23
C ARG A 153 -2.20 7.85 18.27
N GLY A 154 -2.42 8.63 17.20
CA GLY A 154 -1.63 9.79 16.79
C GLY A 154 -1.61 10.99 17.75
N GLU A 155 -2.52 11.04 18.71
CA GLU A 155 -2.65 12.05 19.78
C GLU A 155 -1.31 12.38 20.47
N ILE A 156 -0.46 11.38 20.70
CA ILE A 156 0.83 11.51 21.40
C ILE A 156 1.96 11.96 20.43
N TRP A 157 1.70 11.97 19.12
CA TRP A 157 2.72 11.86 18.07
C TRP A 157 2.80 13.03 17.08
N TRP A 158 1.95 14.03 17.26
CA TRP A 158 1.67 15.03 16.24
C TRP A 158 2.93 15.67 15.64
N ARG A 159 3.10 15.42 14.33
CA ARG A 159 4.03 16.01 13.34
C ARG A 159 5.34 15.26 13.12
N LEU A 160 5.59 14.16 13.83
CA LEU A 160 6.89 13.49 13.83
C LEU A 160 7.03 12.31 12.86
N PHE A 161 5.96 11.61 12.50
CA PHE A 161 6.03 10.36 11.72
C PHE A 161 4.84 10.16 10.76
N ARG A 162 5.05 9.55 9.59
CA ARG A 162 3.98 9.07 8.68
C ARG A 162 3.44 7.71 9.17
N ALA A 163 2.13 7.45 9.00
CA ALA A 163 1.51 6.21 9.49
C ALA A 163 1.79 5.00 8.57
N LEU A 164 0.93 4.74 7.58
CA LEU A 164 1.11 3.68 6.59
C LEU A 164 1.80 4.23 5.33
N SER A 165 3.01 3.74 5.05
CA SER A 165 3.83 4.21 3.92
C SER A 165 4.25 3.09 2.98
N PHE A 166 4.04 3.29 1.69
CA PHE A 166 4.50 2.42 0.61
C PHE A 166 5.60 3.13 -0.19
N HIS A 167 6.74 2.46 -0.37
CA HIS A 167 7.90 3.00 -1.05
C HIS A 167 8.41 2.04 -2.11
N ASN A 168 8.48 2.49 -3.38
CA ASN A 168 8.88 1.66 -4.52
C ASN A 168 8.02 0.39 -4.65
N CYS A 169 6.73 0.49 -4.33
CA CYS A 169 5.76 -0.60 -4.43
C CYS A 169 5.00 -0.49 -5.75
N SER A 170 4.96 -1.59 -6.52
CA SER A 170 4.30 -1.63 -7.83
C SER A 170 3.26 -2.74 -7.88
N ASN A 171 2.14 -2.51 -8.58
CA ASN A 171 0.95 -3.37 -8.54
C ASN A 171 0.42 -3.54 -7.11
N LEU A 172 0.29 -2.42 -6.39
CA LEU A 172 -0.20 -2.36 -5.01
C LEU A 172 -1.73 -2.31 -4.98
N GLN A 173 -2.32 -3.17 -4.16
CA GLN A 173 -3.75 -3.15 -3.81
C GLN A 173 -3.88 -3.06 -2.29
N LEU A 174 -4.66 -2.10 -1.79
CA LEU A 174 -5.08 -2.01 -0.38
C LEU A 174 -6.58 -1.72 -0.36
N SER A 175 -7.37 -2.62 0.22
CA SER A 175 -8.82 -2.48 0.22
C SER A 175 -9.51 -2.89 1.51
N GLY A 176 -10.65 -2.26 1.82
CA GLY A 176 -11.51 -2.63 2.95
C GLY A 176 -10.93 -2.38 4.35
N VAL A 177 -9.83 -1.62 4.49
CA VAL A 177 -9.16 -1.36 5.76
C VAL A 177 -9.65 -0.07 6.42
N HIS A 178 -9.82 -0.10 7.76
CA HIS A 178 -10.10 1.09 8.57
C HIS A 178 -8.79 1.69 9.10
N HIS A 179 -8.32 2.81 8.53
CA HIS A 179 -7.15 3.52 9.04
C HIS A 179 -7.60 4.71 9.91
N VAL A 180 -7.07 4.79 11.14
CA VAL A 180 -7.55 5.73 12.17
C VAL A 180 -6.39 6.36 12.95
N ASN A 181 -6.59 7.57 13.46
CA ASN A 181 -5.67 8.26 14.39
C ASN A 181 -4.21 8.30 13.89
N SER A 182 -3.96 8.66 12.63
CA SER A 182 -2.61 8.73 12.08
C SER A 182 -1.72 9.78 12.79
N GLN A 183 -0.41 9.51 12.93
CA GLN A 183 0.55 10.41 13.59
C GLN A 183 0.86 11.67 12.75
N LYS A 184 0.84 11.48 11.42
CA LYS A 184 0.76 12.50 10.37
C LYS A 184 -0.20 11.96 9.30
N ASN A 185 0.15 11.91 8.02
CA ASN A 185 -0.69 11.31 6.96
C ASN A 185 -1.16 9.89 7.32
N HIS A 186 -2.37 9.50 6.91
CA HIS A 186 -2.86 8.12 7.01
C HIS A 186 -2.10 7.21 6.05
N ILE A 187 -2.27 7.43 4.74
CA ILE A 187 -1.63 6.65 3.67
C ILE A 187 -0.60 7.53 2.97
N SER A 188 0.49 6.93 2.50
CA SER A 188 1.58 7.63 1.83
C SER A 188 2.22 6.80 0.75
N LEU A 189 2.16 7.27 -0.50
CA LEU A 189 2.73 6.61 -1.68
C LEU A 189 4.00 7.33 -2.15
N ASN A 190 5.07 6.58 -2.42
CA ASN A 190 6.34 7.14 -2.88
C ASN A 190 7.02 6.23 -3.92
N GLY A 191 7.20 6.71 -5.16
CA GLY A 191 7.80 5.92 -6.23
C GLY A 191 6.96 4.71 -6.66
N CYS A 192 5.64 4.77 -6.52
CA CYS A 192 4.73 3.63 -6.73
C CYS A 192 4.06 3.65 -8.12
N ASN A 193 3.83 2.46 -8.68
CA ASN A 193 3.23 2.27 -10.00
C ASN A 193 1.97 1.40 -9.91
N ASN A 194 0.87 1.80 -10.58
CA ASN A 194 -0.34 0.99 -10.68
C ASN A 194 -0.89 0.60 -9.30
N VAL A 195 -1.52 1.56 -8.64
CA VAL A 195 -1.94 1.48 -7.23
C VAL A 195 -3.45 1.62 -7.11
N GLN A 196 -4.10 0.69 -6.42
CA GLN A 196 -5.55 0.68 -6.23
C GLN A 196 -5.86 0.69 -4.73
N LEU A 197 -6.57 1.74 -4.27
CA LEU A 197 -6.88 2.02 -2.88
C LEU A 197 -8.39 2.19 -2.75
N SER A 198 -9.11 1.14 -2.31
CA SER A 198 -10.57 1.06 -2.44
C SER A 198 -11.31 0.65 -1.17
N HIS A 199 -12.55 1.13 -1.02
CA HIS A 199 -13.44 0.79 0.11
C HIS A 199 -12.79 1.11 1.48
N LEU A 200 -12.12 2.25 1.57
CA LEU A 200 -11.34 2.64 2.76
C LEU A 200 -12.17 3.51 3.70
N THR A 201 -12.14 3.19 4.99
CA THR A 201 -12.64 4.11 6.02
C THR A 201 -11.46 4.82 6.65
N ILE A 202 -11.53 6.15 6.74
CA ILE A 202 -10.47 7.01 7.25
C ILE A 202 -11.07 7.91 8.33
N THR A 203 -10.47 7.91 9.53
CA THR A 203 -11.06 8.56 10.72
C THR A 203 -10.02 9.33 11.52
N ALA A 204 -10.30 10.61 11.73
CA ALA A 204 -9.46 11.54 12.45
C ALA A 204 -10.13 12.01 13.76
N PRO A 205 -9.37 12.26 14.82
CA PRO A 205 -9.76 13.21 15.85
C PRO A 205 -9.83 14.62 15.26
N GLU A 206 -10.86 15.37 15.62
CA GLU A 206 -11.15 16.73 15.13
C GLU A 206 -9.98 17.71 15.37
N ASP A 207 -9.39 17.62 16.57
CA ASP A 207 -8.27 18.42 17.04
C ASP A 207 -6.91 17.97 16.45
N SER A 208 -6.86 16.79 15.83
CA SER A 208 -5.64 16.23 15.27
C SER A 208 -5.09 17.14 14.17
N PRO A 209 -3.89 17.73 14.35
CA PRO A 209 -3.41 18.78 13.47
C PRO A 209 -2.95 18.29 12.09
N ASN A 210 -2.96 16.98 11.80
CA ASN A 210 -2.21 16.37 10.72
C ASN A 210 -2.92 15.22 9.96
N THR A 211 -4.25 15.22 9.87
CA THR A 211 -4.97 14.12 9.21
C THR A 211 -5.17 14.38 7.73
N ASP A 212 -4.05 14.27 7.01
CA ASP A 212 -4.05 14.10 5.55
C ASP A 212 -4.59 12.69 5.29
N GLY A 213 -5.82 12.59 4.75
CA GLY A 213 -6.50 11.31 4.57
C GLY A 213 -5.84 10.46 3.49
N VAL A 214 -5.54 11.10 2.37
CA VAL A 214 -4.75 10.57 1.27
C VAL A 214 -3.64 11.56 0.98
N ASP A 215 -2.40 11.07 0.86
CA ASP A 215 -1.27 11.89 0.43
C ASP A 215 -0.33 11.14 -0.52
N VAL A 216 -0.15 11.71 -1.72
CA VAL A 216 0.85 11.31 -2.71
C VAL A 216 2.01 12.30 -2.64
N SER A 217 2.92 12.11 -1.68
CA SER A 217 4.01 13.06 -1.40
C SER A 217 5.43 12.49 -1.43
N TYR A 218 6.31 13.39 -1.87
CA TYR A 218 7.71 13.18 -2.19
C TYR A 218 8.61 14.02 -1.27
N SER A 219 9.87 13.60 -1.10
CA SER A 219 10.88 14.34 -0.34
C SER A 219 11.93 14.88 -1.31
N THR A 220 12.00 16.20 -1.42
CA THR A 220 12.62 17.00 -2.49
C THR A 220 14.15 16.93 -2.63
N ASN A 221 14.81 15.94 -2.02
CA ASN A 221 16.27 15.76 -2.04
C ASN A 221 16.75 14.87 -3.22
N GLY A 222 16.37 15.23 -4.45
CA GLY A 222 16.96 14.67 -5.69
C GLY A 222 16.64 13.20 -6.02
N GLY A 223 15.57 12.64 -5.46
CA GLY A 223 15.06 11.32 -5.83
C GLY A 223 14.43 11.32 -7.23
N ARG A 224 14.60 10.22 -7.97
CA ARG A 224 13.94 10.00 -9.27
C ARG A 224 12.84 8.97 -9.09
N GLY A 225 11.67 9.21 -9.69
CA GLY A 225 10.55 8.29 -9.62
C GLY A 225 9.29 8.85 -10.26
N TYR A 226 8.18 8.17 -10.05
CA TYR A 226 6.86 8.57 -10.51
C TYR A 226 5.81 8.01 -9.54
N ALA A 227 4.61 8.58 -9.54
CA ALA A 227 3.45 8.14 -8.77
C ALA A 227 2.23 8.20 -9.70
N ARG A 228 1.88 7.06 -10.32
CA ARG A 228 0.93 7.07 -11.44
C ARG A 228 0.00 5.87 -11.52
N LYS A 229 -1.15 6.09 -12.16
CA LYS A 229 -2.29 5.15 -12.21
C LYS A 229 -2.70 4.77 -10.79
N ILE A 230 -3.18 5.79 -10.08
CA ILE A 230 -3.57 5.69 -8.67
C ILE A 230 -5.07 5.94 -8.60
N SER A 231 -5.82 4.97 -8.11
CA SER A 231 -7.27 5.11 -7.89
C SER A 231 -7.60 5.08 -6.40
N TYR A 232 -8.30 6.11 -5.94
CA TYR A 232 -8.90 6.26 -4.61
C TYR A 232 -10.41 6.14 -4.75
N GLU A 233 -10.99 5.00 -4.37
CA GLU A 233 -12.41 4.71 -4.64
C GLU A 233 -13.17 4.30 -3.37
N ASP A 234 -14.41 4.79 -3.23
CA ASP A 234 -15.31 4.49 -2.09
C ASP A 234 -14.65 4.79 -0.73
N ILE A 235 -14.28 6.04 -0.52
CA ILE A 235 -13.62 6.48 0.73
C ILE A 235 -14.61 7.25 1.60
N ILE A 236 -14.72 6.83 2.87
CA ILE A 236 -15.47 7.55 3.90
C ILE A 236 -14.51 8.29 4.82
N LEU A 237 -14.69 9.61 4.90
CA LEU A 237 -13.89 10.54 5.70
C LEU A 237 -14.69 11.02 6.92
N VAL A 238 -14.13 10.88 8.12
CA VAL A 238 -14.76 11.36 9.35
C VAL A 238 -13.83 12.36 10.04
N ASP A 239 -14.35 13.58 10.19
CA ASP A 239 -13.74 14.77 10.82
C ASP A 239 -12.27 15.00 10.47
N THR A 240 -11.97 14.74 9.19
CA THR A 240 -10.62 14.73 8.64
C THR A 240 -10.12 16.15 8.41
N ARG A 241 -8.88 16.46 8.80
CA ARG A 241 -8.38 17.84 8.70
C ARG A 241 -8.12 18.22 7.25
N ASN A 242 -7.36 17.41 6.52
CA ASN A 242 -7.11 17.62 5.09
C ASN A 242 -7.64 16.41 4.30
N PRO A 243 -8.94 16.38 3.97
CA PRO A 243 -9.62 15.31 3.23
C PRO A 243 -8.84 14.75 2.03
N ILE A 244 -8.41 15.62 1.10
CA ILE A 244 -7.66 15.23 -0.11
C ILE A 244 -6.44 16.13 -0.24
N ILE A 245 -5.23 15.54 -0.25
CA ILE A 245 -3.98 16.21 -0.58
C ILE A 245 -3.27 15.53 -1.76
N ILE A 246 -2.78 16.35 -2.68
CA ILE A 246 -1.55 16.08 -3.43
C ILE A 246 -0.57 17.20 -3.07
N THR A 247 0.67 16.88 -2.70
CA THR A 247 1.69 17.91 -2.44
C THR A 247 3.09 17.49 -2.88
N HIS A 248 3.75 18.36 -3.63
CA HIS A 248 5.17 18.25 -3.96
C HIS A 248 6.08 18.64 -2.79
N GLU A 249 5.60 19.38 -1.79
CA GLU A 249 6.41 19.90 -0.70
C GLU A 249 6.19 19.16 0.64
N TYR A 250 6.75 17.95 0.74
CA TYR A 250 6.97 17.32 2.04
C TYR A 250 8.28 17.77 2.69
N MET A 251 8.54 19.09 2.67
CA MET A 251 9.70 19.67 3.34
C MET A 251 9.67 19.42 4.84
N ASN A 252 10.83 19.16 5.42
CA ASN A 252 10.97 18.97 6.85
C ASN A 252 10.70 20.29 7.58
N HIS A 253 9.65 20.34 8.40
CA HIS A 253 9.47 21.41 9.41
C HIS A 253 10.65 21.49 10.41
N HIS A 254 11.55 20.50 10.43
CA HIS A 254 12.82 20.53 11.16
C HIS A 254 14.00 21.18 10.40
N VAL A 255 13.83 21.58 9.12
CA VAL A 255 14.84 22.28 8.31
C VAL A 255 14.54 23.80 8.21
N LEU A 256 13.50 24.29 8.89
CA LEU A 256 13.27 25.74 9.15
C LEU A 256 14.26 26.32 10.20
N ARG A 257 15.54 25.98 10.03
CA ARG A 257 16.73 26.67 10.55
C ARG A 257 17.79 26.90 9.47
N ALA A 258 17.50 26.56 8.21
CA ALA A 258 18.09 27.26 7.08
C ALA A 258 17.45 28.66 7.00
N ASP A 259 18.31 29.66 6.92
CA ASP A 259 18.06 31.11 6.81
C ASP A 259 16.73 31.50 6.08
N PRO A 260 15.81 32.25 6.73
CA PRO A 260 14.56 32.72 6.09
C PRO A 260 14.78 33.79 5.02
N THR A 261 16.01 34.22 4.76
CA THR A 261 16.40 35.08 3.62
C THR A 261 17.03 34.30 2.47
N ALA A 262 17.25 32.98 2.62
CA ALA A 262 17.73 32.14 1.53
C ALA A 262 16.67 32.06 0.41
N PRO A 263 17.04 32.28 -0.87
CA PRO A 263 16.12 32.05 -1.98
C PRO A 263 15.75 30.56 -2.07
N PRO A 264 14.53 30.22 -2.53
CA PRO A 264 14.14 28.84 -2.74
C PRO A 264 15.10 28.15 -3.71
N PRO A 265 15.39 26.85 -3.54
CA PRO A 265 16.28 26.12 -4.44
C PRO A 265 15.73 26.17 -5.87
N PRO A 266 16.59 26.31 -6.90
CA PRO A 266 16.12 26.38 -8.28
C PRO A 266 15.40 25.07 -8.67
N PRO A 267 14.31 25.14 -9.46
CA PRO A 267 13.51 23.96 -9.81
C PRO A 267 14.37 22.92 -10.54
N SER A 268 14.41 21.71 -10.00
CA SER A 268 15.22 20.62 -10.55
C SER A 268 14.55 20.00 -11.77
N SER A 269 15.33 19.73 -12.83
CA SER A 269 14.85 19.00 -14.02
C SER A 269 14.63 17.49 -13.78
N SER A 270 14.35 17.09 -12.54
CA SER A 270 14.14 15.71 -12.11
C SER A 270 13.01 15.60 -11.08
N ASP A 271 11.94 16.37 -11.27
CA ASP A 271 10.70 16.23 -10.51
C ASP A 271 10.05 14.85 -10.74
N VAL A 272 9.26 14.39 -9.78
CA VAL A 272 8.57 13.09 -9.82
C VAL A 272 7.27 13.20 -10.63
N GLU A 273 7.09 12.35 -11.64
CA GLU A 273 5.88 12.32 -12.49
C GLU A 273 4.65 11.89 -11.65
N ILE A 274 3.76 12.83 -11.31
CA ILE A 274 2.41 12.52 -10.80
C ILE A 274 1.42 12.55 -11.97
N ARG A 275 0.84 11.40 -12.33
CA ARG A 275 -0.08 11.29 -13.47
C ARG A 275 -1.13 10.19 -13.36
N ASP A 276 -2.30 10.35 -13.98
CA ASP A 276 -3.41 9.39 -13.95
C ASP A 276 -3.87 9.10 -12.50
N VAL A 277 -4.27 10.15 -11.76
CA VAL A 277 -4.74 10.05 -10.36
C VAL A 277 -6.25 10.28 -10.30
N TRP A 278 -6.99 9.32 -9.78
CA TRP A 278 -8.45 9.34 -9.70
C TRP A 278 -8.93 9.33 -8.25
N PHE A 279 -9.85 10.24 -7.92
CA PHE A 279 -10.64 10.22 -6.70
C PHE A 279 -12.10 9.99 -7.09
N ARG A 280 -12.67 8.83 -6.72
CA ARG A 280 -14.05 8.47 -7.01
C ARG A 280 -14.84 8.20 -5.74
N ARG A 281 -16.05 8.79 -5.63
CA ARG A 281 -17.02 8.47 -4.57
C ARG A 281 -16.41 8.66 -3.17
N VAL A 282 -15.74 9.80 -2.97
CA VAL A 282 -15.06 10.18 -1.72
C VAL A 282 -15.97 11.11 -0.93
N ASN A 283 -16.54 10.61 0.18
CA ASN A 283 -17.61 11.29 0.91
C ASN A 283 -17.25 11.51 2.38
N GLY A 284 -17.62 12.66 2.97
CA GLY A 284 -17.45 12.84 4.42
C GLY A 284 -17.34 14.28 4.94
N THR A 285 -16.72 14.42 6.12
CA THR A 285 -16.58 15.71 6.84
C THR A 285 -15.13 16.20 6.94
N SER A 286 -14.98 17.52 6.84
CA SER A 286 -13.71 18.26 6.96
C SER A 286 -13.67 19.11 8.23
N SER A 287 -12.65 18.96 9.07
CA SER A 287 -12.50 19.78 10.29
C SER A 287 -11.84 21.15 10.05
N VAL A 288 -11.37 21.45 8.83
CA VAL A 288 -11.06 22.83 8.39
C VAL A 288 -11.70 23.19 7.05
N ARG A 289 -11.64 24.47 6.69
CA ARG A 289 -12.26 25.01 5.48
C ARG A 289 -11.59 24.57 4.18
N ARG A 290 -10.30 24.26 4.16
CA ARG A 290 -9.62 23.77 2.94
C ARG A 290 -9.73 22.25 2.90
N ALA A 291 -10.74 21.75 2.20
CA ALA A 291 -11.00 20.32 2.11
C ALA A 291 -10.08 19.62 1.09
N ILE A 292 -9.84 20.28 -0.05
CA ILE A 292 -9.09 19.72 -1.18
C ILE A 292 -7.90 20.66 -1.47
N TYR A 293 -6.68 20.12 -1.46
CA TYR A 293 -5.45 20.87 -1.74
C TYR A 293 -4.57 20.09 -2.73
N LEU A 294 -4.44 20.62 -3.94
CA LEU A 294 -3.76 19.96 -5.06
C LEU A 294 -2.53 20.79 -5.49
N ASP A 295 -1.43 20.63 -4.76
CA ASP A 295 -0.25 21.47 -4.87
C ASP A 295 0.93 20.78 -5.55
N CYS A 296 1.02 21.01 -6.85
CA CYS A 296 1.94 20.37 -7.77
C CYS A 296 3.01 21.36 -8.27
N GLY A 297 3.43 22.32 -7.44
CA GLY A 297 4.30 23.47 -7.76
C GLY A 297 5.74 23.20 -8.25
N GLY A 298 6.02 22.03 -8.81
CA GLY A 298 7.22 21.75 -9.60
C GLY A 298 7.04 22.13 -11.08
N ALA A 299 8.08 21.99 -11.90
CA ALA A 299 8.08 22.44 -13.29
C ALA A 299 7.19 21.60 -14.23
N ALA A 300 6.90 20.35 -13.85
CA ALA A 300 6.09 19.42 -14.63
C ALA A 300 4.59 19.39 -14.27
N GLY A 301 4.21 19.96 -13.11
CA GLY A 301 2.86 19.87 -12.57
C GLY A 301 2.43 18.44 -12.20
N CYS A 302 1.13 18.27 -11.91
CA CYS A 302 0.45 16.98 -11.94
C CYS A 302 -0.49 16.95 -13.14
N THR A 303 -0.67 15.78 -13.77
CA THR A 303 -1.51 15.68 -14.99
C THR A 303 -2.52 14.52 -14.92
N GLY A 304 -3.71 14.69 -15.50
CA GLY A 304 -4.78 13.70 -15.37
C GLY A 304 -5.16 13.45 -13.91
N VAL A 305 -5.42 14.52 -13.16
CA VAL A 305 -6.00 14.49 -11.81
C VAL A 305 -7.51 14.62 -11.95
N HIS A 306 -8.24 13.55 -11.65
CA HIS A 306 -9.68 13.43 -11.86
C HIS A 306 -10.42 13.30 -10.53
N LEU A 307 -11.47 14.10 -10.32
CA LEU A 307 -12.34 14.02 -9.13
C LEU A 307 -13.81 13.82 -9.52
N GLU A 308 -14.37 12.67 -9.17
CA GLU A 308 -15.67 12.15 -9.62
C GLU A 308 -16.53 11.76 -8.40
N ASP A 309 -17.71 12.35 -8.25
CA ASP A 309 -18.63 12.12 -7.11
C ASP A 309 -18.00 12.36 -5.73
N VAL A 310 -17.17 13.39 -5.59
CA VAL A 310 -16.49 13.75 -4.33
C VAL A 310 -17.37 14.71 -3.51
N HIS A 311 -17.90 14.26 -2.36
CA HIS A 311 -18.83 15.02 -1.52
C HIS A 311 -18.30 15.22 -0.09
N ILE A 312 -17.51 16.27 0.09
CA ILE A 312 -16.91 16.67 1.37
C ILE A 312 -17.59 17.96 1.85
N VAL A 313 -18.03 17.98 3.11
CA VAL A 313 -18.68 19.15 3.75
C VAL A 313 -17.97 19.57 5.03
N SER A 314 -18.29 20.76 5.55
CA SER A 314 -17.85 21.18 6.89
C SER A 314 -18.30 20.17 7.96
N SER A 315 -17.39 19.80 8.86
CA SER A 315 -17.73 18.97 10.02
C SER A 315 -18.77 19.66 10.92
N PRO A 316 -19.83 18.94 11.35
CA PRO A 316 -20.84 19.48 12.27
C PRO A 316 -20.35 19.51 13.73
N THR A 317 -19.26 18.80 14.02
CA THR A 317 -18.64 18.63 15.34
C THR A 317 -17.55 19.67 15.62
N ALA A 318 -16.92 20.22 14.57
CA ALA A 318 -15.75 21.10 14.65
C ALA A 318 -15.88 22.32 15.61
N ILE A 319 -14.82 22.55 16.39
CA ILE A 319 -14.70 23.60 17.41
C ILE A 319 -13.41 24.43 17.16
N PRO A 320 -13.50 25.72 16.78
CA PRO A 320 -14.72 26.47 16.49
C PRO A 320 -15.40 26.00 15.18
N PRO A 321 -16.73 26.15 15.04
CA PRO A 321 -17.46 25.74 13.84
C PRO A 321 -16.88 26.33 12.55
N VAL A 322 -16.52 25.46 11.61
CA VAL A 322 -15.85 25.86 10.37
C VAL A 322 -16.85 26.21 9.28
N GLY A 323 -16.74 27.43 8.73
CA GLY A 323 -17.54 27.88 7.60
C GLY A 323 -17.33 27.03 6.34
N ALA A 324 -18.12 27.29 5.29
CA ALA A 324 -18.15 26.48 4.08
C ALA A 324 -16.75 26.12 3.53
N VAL A 325 -16.59 24.84 3.17
CA VAL A 325 -15.35 24.28 2.63
C VAL A 325 -15.06 24.75 1.20
N PHE A 326 -13.79 24.69 0.81
CA PHE A 326 -13.29 25.04 -0.54
C PHE A 326 -12.17 24.11 -0.99
N ALA A 327 -11.88 24.17 -2.30
CA ALA A 327 -10.75 23.52 -2.96
C ALA A 327 -9.71 24.57 -3.40
N GLU A 328 -8.43 24.19 -3.39
CA GLU A 328 -7.30 25.03 -3.79
C GLU A 328 -6.31 24.18 -4.61
N CYS A 329 -5.81 24.73 -5.72
CA CYS A 329 -4.97 24.01 -6.68
C CYS A 329 -3.79 24.89 -7.09
N ASN A 330 -2.63 24.27 -7.32
CA ASN A 330 -1.43 24.89 -7.86
C ASN A 330 -0.77 23.94 -8.87
N ASN A 331 -0.69 24.33 -10.14
CA ASN A 331 -0.11 23.56 -11.25
C ASN A 331 -0.64 22.10 -11.41
N ALA A 332 -1.91 21.88 -11.06
CA ALA A 332 -2.59 20.59 -11.16
C ALA A 332 -3.56 20.58 -12.36
N HIS A 333 -3.37 19.63 -13.27
CA HIS A 333 -4.13 19.49 -14.51
C HIS A 333 -5.05 18.27 -14.50
N GLY A 334 -6.28 18.43 -15.00
CA GLY A 334 -7.29 17.39 -15.10
C GLY A 334 -8.71 17.96 -15.04
N ASP A 335 -9.64 17.21 -14.46
CA ASP A 335 -11.06 17.55 -14.46
C ASP A 335 -11.76 17.19 -13.14
N SER A 336 -12.95 17.77 -12.93
CA SER A 336 -13.83 17.34 -11.86
C SER A 336 -15.30 17.35 -12.27
N VAL A 337 -16.04 16.35 -11.78
CA VAL A 337 -17.45 16.11 -12.07
C VAL A 337 -18.14 15.73 -10.76
N SER A 338 -19.31 16.33 -10.49
CA SER A 338 -20.10 16.00 -9.29
C SER A 338 -19.30 16.22 -7.98
N THR A 339 -18.73 17.42 -7.82
CA THR A 339 -17.85 17.75 -6.68
C THR A 339 -18.41 18.80 -5.73
N THR A 340 -18.32 18.50 -4.42
CA THR A 340 -18.55 19.41 -3.30
C THR A 340 -17.34 19.31 -2.35
N PRO A 341 -16.61 20.41 -2.06
CA PRO A 341 -16.72 21.72 -2.71
C PRO A 341 -16.35 21.64 -4.22
N PRO A 342 -16.86 22.56 -5.06
CA PRO A 342 -16.53 22.57 -6.49
C PRO A 342 -15.03 22.78 -6.74
N VAL A 343 -14.40 21.89 -7.50
CA VAL A 343 -12.95 21.93 -7.79
C VAL A 343 -12.67 22.68 -9.09
N GLY A 344 -13.12 23.94 -9.16
CA GLY A 344 -12.96 24.82 -10.32
C GLY A 344 -11.54 25.40 -10.50
N CYS A 345 -10.54 24.89 -9.79
CA CYS A 345 -9.15 25.35 -9.83
C CYS A 345 -8.19 24.43 -10.61
N LEU A 346 -8.68 23.28 -11.12
CA LEU A 346 -7.90 22.43 -12.02
C LEU A 346 -7.68 23.13 -13.36
N LEU A 347 -6.48 22.95 -13.91
CA LEU A 347 -6.13 23.36 -15.26
C LEU A 347 -6.52 22.27 -16.27
N PRO A 348 -6.85 22.62 -17.52
CA PRO A 348 -7.06 21.64 -18.60
C PRO A 348 -5.74 21.00 -19.08
#